data_AF-A0A7W1KKD1-F1
#
_entry.id   AF-A0A7W1KKD1-F1
#
_cell.length_a   1.000
_cell.length_b   1.000
_cell.length_c   1.000
_cell.angle_alpha   90.00
_cell.angle_beta   90.00
_cell.angle_gamma   90.00
#
_symmetry.space_group_name_H-M   'P 1'
#
loop_
_entity.id
_entity.type
_entity.pdbx_description
1 polymer ?
#
loop_
_entity_poly.entity_id
_entity_poly.type
_entity_poly.pdbx_seq_one_letter_code
_entity_poly.pdbx_strand_id
1 'polypeptide(L)' 'MAPVFLVDLFPGLHIQLMTLLRSLRPADWGRPTACALWSVKDIAAHLLDGSLRR' A
#
# COMPACT_ATOMS: atom_id res chain seq x y z
N MET A 1 4.64 9.86 27.97
CA MET A 1 4.93 9.76 26.53
C MET A 1 4.31 10.96 25.84
N ALA A 2 5.10 11.77 25.12
CA ALA A 2 4.58 12.93 24.39
C ALA A 2 3.93 12.48 23.06
N PRO A 3 2.96 13.24 22.52
CA PRO A 3 2.36 12.93 21.22
C PRO A 3 3.39 13.07 20.09
N VAL A 4 3.26 12.21 19.07
CA VAL A 4 4.08 12.26 17.84
C VAL A 4 3.18 12.67 16.68
N PHE A 5 3.54 13.76 16.01
CA PHE A 5 2.79 14.29 14.86
C PHE A 5 3.38 13.76 13.56
N LEU A 6 2.68 12.85 12.90
CA LEU A 6 3.14 12.17 11.67
C LEU A 6 2.31 12.52 10.44
N VAL A 7 1.27 13.35 10.58
CA VAL A 7 0.29 13.64 9.51
C VAL A 7 0.97 14.13 8.23
N ASP A 8 1.99 14.97 8.34
CA ASP A 8 2.70 15.54 7.19
C ASP A 8 3.54 14.52 6.41
N LEU A 9 3.78 13.33 6.97
CA LEU A 9 4.53 12.26 6.31
C LEU A 9 3.66 11.41 5.38
N PHE A 10 2.33 11.39 5.59
CA PHE A 10 1.40 10.55 4.83
C PHE A 10 1.36 10.90 3.33
N PRO A 11 1.38 12.19 2.90
CA PRO A 11 1.42 12.54 1.49
C PRO A 11 2.65 11.94 0.77
N GLY A 12 3.83 12.04 1.39
CA GLY A 12 5.07 11.47 0.85
C GLY A 12 4.99 9.94 0.73
N LEU A 13 4.48 9.27 1.76
CA LEU A 13 4.25 7.83 1.75
C LEU A 13 3.28 7.40 0.65
N HIS A 14 2.18 8.15 0.47
CA HIS A 14 1.20 7.86 -0.58
C HIS A 14 1.80 7.98 -1.98
N ILE A 15 2.61 9.02 -2.23
CA ILE A 15 3.31 9.19 -3.51
C ILE A 15 4.21 7.99 -3.79
N GLN A 16 5.00 7.55 -2.80
CA GLN A 16 5.88 6.39 -2.95
C GLN A 16 5.10 5.10 -3.24
N LEU A 17 4.01 4.87 -2.52
CA LEU A 17 3.13 3.71 -2.76
C LEU A 17 2.55 3.73 -4.18
N MET A 18 2.01 4.87 -4.62
CA MET A 18 1.42 4.99 -5.96
C MET A 18 2.47 4.83 -7.06
N THR A 19 3.68 5.34 -6.87
CA THR A 19 4.80 5.13 -7.78
C THR A 19 5.17 3.66 -7.89
N LEU A 20 5.25 2.94 -6.76
CA LEU A 20 5.48 1.50 -6.75
C LEU A 20 4.38 0.75 -7.51
N LEU A 21 3.11 0.97 -7.18
CA LEU A 21 1.99 0.26 -7.82
C LEU A 21 1.93 0.50 -9.33
N ARG A 22 2.23 1.72 -9.79
CA ARG A 22 2.29 2.04 -11.23
C ARG A 22 3.45 1.37 -11.97
N SER A 23 4.52 1.00 -11.26
CA SER A 23 5.67 0.32 -11.86
C SER A 23 5.46 -1.20 -12.07
N LEU A 24 4.42 -1.78 -11.46
CA LEU A 24 4.15 -3.22 -11.52
C LEU A 24 3.62 -3.63 -12.89
N ARG A 25 4.21 -4.67 -13.48
CA ARG A 25 3.68 -5.31 -14.68
C ARG A 25 2.51 -6.23 -14.30
N PRO A 26 1.63 -6.59 -15.25
CA PRO A 26 0.51 -7.49 -14.97
C PRO A 26 0.89 -8.78 -14.23
N ALA A 27 2.03 -9.40 -14.58
CA ALA A 27 2.53 -10.61 -13.92
C ALA A 27 3.01 -10.39 -12.47
N ASP A 28 3.43 -9.17 -12.11
CA ASP A 28 3.95 -8.88 -10.77
C ASP A 28 2.82 -8.89 -9.71
N TRP A 29 1.57 -8.68 -10.12
CA TRP A 29 0.41 -8.67 -9.23
C TRP A 29 0.15 -10.02 -8.54
N GLY A 30 0.54 -11.13 -9.17
CA GLY A 30 0.39 -12.48 -8.62
C GLY A 30 1.54 -12.93 -7.72
N ARG A 31 2.58 -12.10 -7.52
CA ARG A 31 3.76 -12.49 -6.72
C ARG A 31 3.39 -12.58 -5.24
N PRO A 32 3.96 -13.54 -4.48
CA PRO A 32 3.76 -13.63 -3.05
C PRO A 32 4.42 -12.45 -2.34
N THR A 33 3.92 -12.12 -1.15
CA THR A 33 4.43 -11.04 -0.31
C THR A 33 4.98 -11.59 1.00
N ALA A 34 5.58 -10.71 1.83
CA ALA A 34 6.00 -11.08 3.18
C ALA A 34 4.82 -11.44 4.09
N CYS A 35 3.61 -10.97 3.77
CA CYS A 35 2.39 -11.46 4.38
C CYS A 35 2.06 -12.82 3.75
N ALA A 36 2.31 -13.89 4.50
CA ALA A 36 2.06 -15.24 4.03
C ALA A 36 0.63 -15.37 3.48
N LEU A 37 0.48 -16.09 2.36
CA LEU A 37 -0.78 -16.30 1.63
C LEU A 37 -1.30 -15.11 0.81
N TRP A 38 -0.70 -13.92 0.90
CA TRP A 38 -1.19 -12.75 0.17
C TRP A 38 -0.30 -12.43 -1.02
N SER A 39 -0.93 -12.31 -2.18
CA SER A 39 -0.31 -11.75 -3.37
C SER A 39 -0.20 -10.22 -3.26
N VAL A 40 0.58 -9.61 -4.16
CA VAL A 40 0.63 -8.15 -4.30
C VAL A 40 -0.77 -7.56 -4.54
N LYS A 41 -1.61 -8.25 -5.33
CA LYS A 41 -3.00 -7.86 -5.55
C LYS A 41 -3.83 -7.86 -4.27
N ASP A 42 -3.67 -8.86 -3.41
CA ASP A 42 -4.46 -8.97 -2.18
C ASP A 42 -4.11 -7.83 -1.21
N ILE A 43 -2.82 -7.50 -1.08
CA ILE A 43 -2.39 -6.32 -0.29
C ILE A 43 -2.99 -5.04 -0.86
N ALA A 44 -2.88 -4.83 -2.18
CA ALA A 44 -3.39 -3.60 -2.80
C ALA A 44 -4.90 -3.45 -2.66
N ALA A 45 -5.65 -4.55 -2.82
CA ALA A 45 -7.10 -4.57 -2.63
C ALA A 45 -7.48 -4.25 -1.17
N HIS A 46 -6.75 -4.81 -0.20
CA HIS A 46 -6.94 -4.52 1.22
C HIS A 46 -6.69 -3.03 1.55
N LEU A 47 -5.62 -2.44 1.02
CA LEU A 47 -5.32 -1.01 1.18
C LEU A 47 -6.39 -0.11 0.53
N LEU A 48 -6.90 -0.51 -0.63
CA LEU A 48 -7.95 0.22 -1.35
C LEU A 48 -9.28 0.20 -0.59
N ASP A 49 -9.68 -0.95 -0.04
CA ASP A 49 -10.93 -1.08 0.73
C ASP A 49 -10.98 -0.08 1.89
N GLY A 50 -9.88 0.08 2.62
CA GLY A 50 -9.77 1.08 3.69
C GLY A 50 -9.85 2.54 3.21
N SER A 51 -9.53 2.81 1.94
CA SER A 51 -9.65 4.14 1.32
C SER A 51 -11.07 4.41 0.82
N LEU A 52 -11.81 3.38 0.41
CA LEU A 52 -13.18 3.50 -0.10
C LEU A 52 -14.25 3.58 0.99
N ARG A 53 -13.97 3.10 2.20
CA ARG A 53 -14.90 3.15 3.34
C ARG A 53 -14.85 4.46 4.14
N ARG A 54 -14.16 5.50 3.64
CA ARG A 54 -14.10 6.82 4.26
C ARG A 54 -14.96 7.84 3.53
#